data_AF-A0A3M0Z9C5-F1
#
_entry.id   AF-A0A3M0Z9C5-F1
#
_cell.length_a   1.000
_cell.length_b   1.000
_cell.length_c   1.000
_cell.angle_alpha   90.00
_cell.angle_beta   90.00
_cell.angle_gamma   90.00
#
_symmetry.space_group_name_H-M   'P 1'
#
loop_
_entity.id
_entity.type
_entity.pdbx_description
1 polymer ?
#
loop_
_entity_poly.entity_id
_entity_poly.type
_entity_poly.pdbx_seq_one_letter_code
_entity_poly.pdbx_strand_id
1 'polypeptide(L)'
;MSDEGYWLGYLEAGPKSSPVLMDERLSTSTGNPATRYLYNLVRNQILEYKWELVQPKLRPLRPEEQEVAEQLKAGYEEARKAFS
;
A
#
# COMPACT_ATOMS: atom_id res chain seq x y z
N MET A 1 -9.85 15.72 -9.20
CA MET A 1 -9.73 14.30 -9.57
C MET A 1 -8.93 13.59 -8.49
N SER A 2 -9.60 13.02 -7.48
CA SER A 2 -8.98 12.20 -6.44
C SER A 2 -10.04 11.25 -5.84
N ASP A 3 -10.69 10.42 -6.67
CA ASP A 3 -11.86 9.60 -6.29
C ASP A 3 -11.52 8.18 -5.79
N GLU A 4 -10.25 7.81 -5.68
CA GLU A 4 -9.89 6.39 -5.51
C GLU A 4 -9.67 5.93 -4.07
N GLY A 5 -9.56 6.82 -3.07
CA GLY A 5 -9.36 6.39 -1.67
C GLY A 5 -8.04 5.63 -1.44
N TYR A 6 -7.08 5.79 -2.35
CA TYR A 6 -5.76 5.19 -2.26
C TYR A 6 -4.75 6.16 -1.67
N TRP A 7 -3.94 5.65 -0.75
CA TRP A 7 -2.74 6.31 -0.27
C TRP A 7 -1.51 5.61 -0.86
N LEU A 8 -0.61 6.40 -1.45
CA LEU A 8 0.62 5.90 -2.07
C LEU A 8 1.81 6.31 -1.22
N GLY A 9 2.71 5.37 -0.97
CA GLY A 9 3.87 5.63 -0.16
C GLY A 9 5.00 4.64 -0.32
N TYR A 10 5.93 4.74 0.61
CA TYR A 10 7.07 3.87 0.74
C TYR A 10 7.10 3.29 2.15
N LEU A 11 7.28 1.98 2.25
CA LEU A 11 7.53 1.30 3.49
C LEU A 11 9.05 1.21 3.70
N GLU A 12 9.57 1.93 4.69
CA GLU A 12 10.99 1.96 5.01
C GLU A 12 11.35 0.80 5.96
N ALA A 13 11.97 -0.24 5.40
CA ALA A 13 12.39 -1.44 6.10
C ALA A 13 13.86 -1.80 5.78
N GLY A 14 14.71 -0.77 5.69
CA GLY A 14 16.12 -0.90 5.33
C GLY A 14 16.28 -1.55 3.95
N PRO A 15 17.00 -2.69 3.83
CA PRO A 15 17.16 -3.39 2.56
C PRO A 15 15.86 -3.92 1.94
N LYS A 16 14.78 -4.03 2.73
CA LYS A 16 13.47 -4.52 2.29
C LYS A 16 12.46 -3.40 2.07
N SER A 17 12.94 -2.17 1.92
CA SER A 17 12.06 -1.05 1.67
C SER A 17 11.36 -1.23 0.32
N SER A 18 10.09 -0.84 0.23
CA SER A 18 9.28 -1.05 -0.97
C SER A 18 8.26 0.07 -1.14
N PRO A 19 7.97 0.49 -2.37
CA PRO A 19 6.74 1.22 -2.68
C PRO A 19 5.53 0.40 -2.25
N VAL A 20 4.53 1.08 -1.70
CA VAL A 20 3.28 0.49 -1.23
C VAL A 20 2.07 1.34 -1.59
N LEU A 21 0.93 0.67 -1.78
CA LEU A 21 -0.38 1.30 -1.93
C LEU A 21 -1.29 0.79 -0.82
N MET A 22 -1.97 1.72 -0.15
CA MET A 22 -2.98 1.43 0.85
C MET A 22 -4.35 1.82 0.29
N ASP A 23 -5.28 0.87 0.29
CA ASP A 23 -6.69 1.13 0.03
C ASP A 23 -7.43 1.23 1.38
N GLU A 24 -7.94 2.43 1.67
CA GLU A 24 -8.67 2.69 2.92
C GLU A 24 -9.99 1.91 3.00
N ARG A 25 -10.60 1.59 1.86
CA ARG A 25 -11.85 0.81 1.78
C ARG A 25 -11.59 -0.66 2.14
N LEU A 26 -10.47 -1.22 1.70
CA LEU A 26 -10.07 -2.57 2.08
C LEU A 26 -9.78 -2.66 3.58
N SER A 27 -9.10 -1.66 4.12
CA SER A 27 -8.74 -1.62 5.53
C SER A 27 -9.96 -1.45 6.45
N THR A 28 -10.95 -0.65 6.06
CA THR A 28 -12.19 -0.46 6.84
C THR A 28 -13.13 -1.67 6.79
N SER A 29 -13.13 -2.44 5.70
CA SER A 29 -13.97 -3.63 5.54
C SER A 29 -13.61 -4.81 6.46
N THR A 30 -12.39 -4.86 7.01
CA THR A 30 -11.92 -6.00 7.81
C THR A 30 -12.25 -5.90 9.30
N GLY A 31 -12.76 -4.75 9.77
CA GLY A 31 -13.24 -4.55 11.14
C GLY A 31 -12.15 -4.56 12.22
N ASN A 32 -10.90 -4.88 11.89
CA ASN A 32 -9.78 -4.85 12.83
C ASN A 32 -8.95 -3.56 12.67
N PRO A 33 -9.05 -2.61 13.62
CA PRO A 33 -8.33 -1.34 13.51
C PRO A 33 -6.81 -1.50 13.67
N ALA A 34 -6.33 -2.61 14.25
CA ALA A 34 -4.92 -2.89 14.48
C ALA A 34 -4.19 -3.39 13.23
N THR A 35 -4.91 -3.69 12.16
CA THR A 35 -4.34 -4.21 10.90
C THR A 35 -4.61 -3.27 9.73
N ARG A 36 -3.69 -3.24 8.78
CA ARG A 36 -3.83 -2.55 7.50
C ARG A 36 -3.38 -3.46 6.37
N TYR A 37 -4.10 -3.41 5.27
CA TYR A 37 -3.72 -4.11 4.05
C TYR A 37 -2.96 -3.15 3.15
N LEU A 38 -1.72 -3.51 2.84
CA LEU A 38 -0.86 -2.75 1.95
C LEU A 38 -0.49 -3.65 0.78
N TYR A 39 -0.73 -3.15 -0.43
CA TYR A 39 -0.11 -3.70 -1.61
C TYR A 39 1.39 -3.36 -1.60
N ASN A 40 2.22 -4.37 -1.75
CA ASN A 40 3.67 -4.24 -1.81
C ASN A 40 4.13 -4.49 -3.24
N LEU A 41 4.68 -3.45 -3.89
CA LEU A 41 5.06 -3.53 -5.31
C LEU A 41 6.15 -4.57 -5.55
N VAL A 42 7.16 -4.65 -4.68
CA VAL A 42 8.29 -5.59 -4.83
C VAL A 42 7.83 -7.04 -4.73
N ARG A 43 6.84 -7.32 -3.87
CA ARG A 43 6.24 -8.66 -3.71
C ARG A 43 5.05 -8.91 -4.64
N ASN A 44 4.59 -7.87 -5.33
CA ASN A 44 3.39 -7.86 -6.16
C ASN A 44 2.16 -8.48 -5.47
N GLN A 45 1.94 -8.16 -4.19
CA GLN A 45 0.89 -8.79 -3.36
C GLN A 45 0.31 -7.81 -2.35
N ILE A 46 -0.98 -7.99 -2.04
CA ILE A 46 -1.64 -7.35 -0.89
C ILE A 46 -1.30 -8.16 0.35
N LEU A 47 -0.71 -7.49 1.34
CA LEU A 47 -0.28 -8.11 2.59
C LEU A 47 -0.91 -7.40 3.78
N GLU A 48 -1.26 -8.19 4.79
CA GLU A 48 -1.73 -7.70 6.07
C GLU A 48 -0.53 -7.29 6.95
N TYR A 49 -0.56 -6.08 7.47
CA TYR A 49 0.41 -5.55 8.40
C TYR A 49 -0.25 -5.13 9.71
N LYS A 50 0.46 -5.33 10.82
CA LYS A 50 0.10 -4.68 12.08
C LYS A 50 0.38 -3.19 11.99
N TRP A 51 -0.65 -2.37 12.20
CA TRP A 51 -0.58 -0.92 12.02
C TRP A 51 0.51 -0.28 12.89
N GLU A 52 0.58 -0.68 14.16
CA GLU A 52 1.59 -0.19 15.13
C GLU A 52 3.05 -0.39 14.67
N LEU A 53 3.32 -1.43 13.87
CA LEU A 53 4.67 -1.76 13.40
C LEU A 53 5.03 -1.07 12.09
N VAL A 54 4.01 -0.82 11.26
CA VAL A 54 4.20 -0.32 9.89
C VAL A 54 4.04 1.20 9.82
N GLN A 55 3.12 1.79 10.57
CA GLN A 55 2.85 3.23 10.59
C GLN A 55 4.11 4.10 10.73
N PRO A 56 5.01 3.87 11.71
CA PRO A 56 6.21 4.72 11.86
C PRO A 56 7.23 4.58 10.72
N LYS A 57 7.05 3.58 9.85
CA LYS A 57 7.93 3.29 8.70
C LYS A 57 7.30 3.70 7.37
N LEU A 58 6.05 4.14 7.39
CA LEU A 58 5.36 4.60 6.19
C LEU A 58 5.66 6.08 5.97
N ARG A 59 6.07 6.39 4.76
CA ARG A 59 6.16 7.78 4.28
C ARG A 59 5.40 7.94 2.97
N PRO A 60 4.85 9.12 2.67
CA PRO A 60 4.30 9.39 1.34
C PRO A 60 5.39 9.27 0.27
N LEU A 61 4.96 9.00 -0.97
CA LEU A 61 5.84 9.13 -2.13
C LEU A 61 6.33 10.58 -2.24
N ARG A 62 7.59 10.72 -2.63
CA ARG A 62 8.18 12.01 -2.97
C ARG A 62 7.86 12.38 -4.42
N PRO A 63 7.95 13.66 -4.82
CA PRO A 63 7.67 14.08 -6.19
C PRO A 63 8.48 13.32 -7.25
N GLU A 64 9.74 13.00 -6.96
CA GLU A 64 10.62 12.22 -7.84
C GLU A 64 10.23 10.73 -7.95
N GLU A 65 9.36 10.23 -7.07
CA GLU A 65 8.88 8.85 -7.06
C GLU A 65 7.49 8.72 -7.71
N GLN A 66 6.98 9.80 -8.30
CA GLN A 66 5.63 9.82 -8.88
C GLN A 66 5.48 8.85 -10.05
N GLU A 67 6.55 8.54 -10.77
CA GLU A 67 6.58 7.52 -11.83
C GLU A 67 6.20 6.12 -11.31
N VAL A 68 6.42 5.86 -10.00
CA VAL A 68 6.07 4.59 -9.35
C VAL A 68 4.57 4.52 -9.02
N ALA A 69 3.87 5.66 -9.00
CA ALA A 69 2.44 5.71 -8.69
C ALA A 69 1.60 4.92 -9.68
N GLU A 70 1.91 4.99 -10.98
CA GLU A 70 1.19 4.25 -12.01
C GLU A 70 1.40 2.74 -11.87
N GLN A 71 2.64 2.32 -11.58
CA GLN A 71 2.98 0.91 -11.34
C GLN A 71 2.26 0.36 -10.10
N LEU A 72 2.18 1.16 -9.03
CA LEU A 72 1.46 0.79 -7.82
C LEU A 72 -0.03 0.57 -8.07
N LYS A 73 -0.67 1.45 -8.85
CA LYS A 73 -2.09 1.32 -9.18
C LYS A 73 -2.35 0.10 -10.06
N ALA A 74 -1.62 -0.05 -11.16
CA ALA A 74 -1.77 -1.18 -12.07
C ALA A 74 -1.52 -2.53 -11.35
N GLY A 75 -0.44 -2.60 -10.56
CA GLY A 75 -0.12 -3.79 -9.79
C GLY A 75 -1.15 -4.11 -8.70
N TYR A 76 -1.69 -3.07 -8.04
CA TYR A 76 -2.77 -3.25 -7.06
C TYR A 76 -4.03 -3.82 -7.71
N GLU A 77 -4.46 -3.30 -8.86
CA GLU A 77 -5.66 -3.79 -9.55
C GLU A 77 -5.57 -5.28 -9.87
N GLU A 78 -4.41 -5.74 -10.36
CA GLU A 78 -4.17 -7.15 -10.63
C GLU A 78 -4.14 -7.98 -9.34
N ALA A 79 -3.40 -7.54 -8.32
CA ALA A 79 -3.36 -8.23 -7.03
C ALA A 79 -4.73 -8.28 -6.35
N ARG A 80 -5.56 -7.25 -6.53
CA ARG A 80 -6.91 -7.15 -5.97
C ARG A 80 -7.86 -8.16 -6.60
N LYS A 81 -7.76 -8.40 -7.90
CA LYS A 81 -8.51 -9.47 -8.61
C LYS A 81 -8.15 -10.86 -8.07
N ALA A 82 -6.88 -11.08 -7.72
CA ALA A 82 -6.43 -12.35 -7.15
C ALA A 82 -6.75 -12.53 -5.66
N PHE A 83 -7.04 -11.44 -4.95
CA PHE A 83 -7.35 -11.42 -3.52
C PHE A 83 -8.86 -11.54 -3.22
N SER A 84 -9.73 -11.58 -4.23
CA SER A 84 -11.19 -11.71 -4.09
C SER A 84 -11.66 -13.15 -3.95
#